data_AF-A0A0V0HNU8-F1
#
_entry.id   AF-A0A0V0HNU8-F1
#
_cell.length_a   1.000
_cell.length_b   1.000
_cell.length_c   1.000
_cell.angle_alpha   90.00
_cell.angle_beta   90.00
_cell.angle_gamma   90.00
#
_symmetry.space_group_name_H-M   'P 1'
#
loop_
_entity.id
_entity.type
_entity.pdbx_description
1 polymer ?
#
loop_
_entity_poly.entity_id
_entity_poly.type
_entity_poly.pdbx_seq_one_letter_code
_entity_poly.pdbx_strand_id
1 'polypeptide(L)'
;MLQRCLTGVDGIHIPEDLWLQCFDQVIFTLLDELLNLAQPSFVKDYRSTEGAIVLALKLMFKMFLQSLNHLSQSTSFCKLWLGVLSLTERCMKVKFKGKLSEKIPELISELLKNTLLVMKTSGILGPSNPVGGDSFWKSTWLHVHKICPSLQTEIFPTNEAEQSEKQHIAGCSPLAEGNVIVSSGNSTA
;
A
#
# COMPACT_ATOMS: atom_id res chain seq x y z
N MET A 1 18.68 17.41 -10.05
CA MET A 1 19.26 16.55 -11.10
C MET A 1 18.65 15.15 -11.07
N LEU A 2 18.63 14.45 -9.91
CA LEU A 2 18.11 13.08 -9.78
C LEU A 2 16.70 12.89 -10.35
N GLN A 3 15.75 13.78 -10.03
CA GLN A 3 14.38 13.71 -10.57
C GLN A 3 14.35 13.75 -12.10
N ARG A 4 15.19 14.58 -12.75
CA ARG A 4 15.27 14.65 -14.22
C ARG A 4 15.99 13.43 -14.83
N CYS A 5 16.94 12.84 -14.11
CA CYS A 5 17.60 11.60 -14.56
C CYS A 5 16.64 10.41 -14.54
N LEU A 6 15.72 10.34 -13.58
CA LEU A 6 14.75 9.24 -13.46
C LEU A 6 13.44 9.46 -14.23
N THR A 7 13.03 10.71 -14.47
CA THR A 7 11.75 11.01 -15.15
C THR A 7 11.89 11.58 -16.56
N GLY A 8 13.09 11.58 -17.14
CA GLY A 8 13.43 12.36 -18.33
C GLY A 8 13.87 11.59 -19.57
N VAL A 9 13.65 10.28 -19.65
CA VAL A 9 13.99 9.52 -20.88
C VAL A 9 12.86 8.56 -21.24
N ASP A 10 12.03 8.97 -22.19
CA ASP A 10 11.21 8.06 -22.98
C ASP A 10 12.17 7.10 -23.71
N GLY A 11 12.30 5.87 -23.21
CA GLY A 11 13.09 4.82 -23.87
C GLY A 11 14.11 4.07 -23.02
N ILE A 12 14.34 4.42 -21.75
CA ILE A 12 15.14 3.55 -20.86
C ILE A 12 14.22 2.51 -20.22
N HIS A 13 14.25 1.30 -20.75
CA HIS A 13 13.65 0.14 -20.09
C HIS A 13 14.53 -0.26 -18.89
N ILE A 14 14.27 0.36 -17.73
CA ILE A 14 14.94 0.00 -16.49
C ILE A 14 14.42 -1.39 -16.07
N PRO A 15 15.28 -2.40 -15.91
CA PRO A 15 14.89 -3.72 -15.42
C PRO A 15 14.22 -3.63 -14.04
N GLU A 16 13.30 -4.57 -13.78
CA GLU A 16 12.62 -4.72 -12.49
C GLU A 16 13.60 -4.70 -11.30
N ASP A 17 14.69 -5.46 -11.38
CA ASP A 17 15.69 -5.53 -10.30
C ASP A 17 16.35 -4.19 -9.98
N LEU A 18 16.54 -3.33 -11.00
CA LEU A 18 17.11 -2.00 -10.80
C LEU A 18 16.10 -1.05 -10.18
N TRP A 19 14.81 -1.19 -10.51
CA TRP A 19 13.76 -0.46 -9.81
C TRP A 19 13.69 -0.85 -8.34
N LEU A 20 13.65 -2.14 -8.03
CA LEU A 20 13.62 -2.65 -6.66
C LEU A 20 14.82 -2.14 -5.85
N GLN A 21 16.03 -2.23 -6.41
CA GLN A 21 17.24 -1.70 -5.77
C GLN A 21 17.19 -0.18 -5.61
N CYS A 22 16.68 0.55 -6.61
CA CYS A 22 16.53 2.00 -6.51
C CYS A 22 15.57 2.38 -5.37
N PHE A 23 14.46 1.66 -5.21
CA PHE A 23 13.56 1.86 -4.08
C PHE A 23 14.24 1.57 -2.75
N ASP A 24 14.80 0.38 -2.58
CA ASP A 24 15.35 -0.06 -1.31
C ASP A 24 16.58 0.75 -0.90
N GLN A 25 17.54 0.95 -1.80
CA GLN A 25 18.84 1.54 -1.47
C GLN A 25 18.85 3.05 -1.55
N VAL A 26 18.01 3.66 -2.40
CA VAL A 26 18.05 5.11 -2.65
C VAL A 26 16.81 5.80 -2.10
N ILE A 27 15.62 5.43 -2.57
CA ILE A 27 14.39 6.19 -2.26
C ILE A 27 14.01 6.01 -0.79
N PHE A 28 13.96 4.76 -0.31
CA PHE A 28 13.62 4.46 1.07
C PHE A 28 14.70 4.96 2.03
N THR A 29 15.98 4.72 1.74
CA THR A 29 17.09 5.26 2.54
C THR A 29 17.05 6.77 2.63
N LEU A 30 16.88 7.48 1.51
CA LEU A 30 16.84 8.95 1.49
C LEU A 30 15.71 9.48 2.36
N LEU A 31 14.50 8.95 2.21
CA LEU A 31 13.35 9.43 2.97
C LEU A 31 13.46 9.02 4.44
N ASP A 32 14.02 7.85 4.76
CA ASP A 32 14.32 7.44 6.14
C ASP A 32 15.31 8.39 6.82
N GLU A 33 16.42 8.71 6.16
CA GLU A 33 17.41 9.68 6.64
C GLU A 33 16.79 11.06 6.86
N LEU A 34 15.97 11.53 5.91
CA LEU A 34 15.27 12.82 6.05
C LEU A 34 14.29 12.84 7.23
N LEU A 35 13.59 11.73 7.50
CA LEU A 35 12.71 11.61 8.67
C LEU A 35 13.50 11.57 9.98
N ASN A 36 14.64 10.88 10.01
CA ASN A 36 15.55 10.86 11.16
C ASN A 36 16.10 12.25 11.45
N LEU A 37 16.47 12.99 10.39
CA LEU A 37 16.92 14.37 10.48
C LEU A 37 15.81 15.30 10.94
N ALA A 38 14.55 15.07 10.57
CA ALA A 38 13.43 15.91 10.99
C ALA A 38 13.09 15.82 12.49
N GLN A 39 13.71 14.88 13.23
CA GLN A 39 13.45 14.73 14.66
C GLN A 39 13.96 15.94 15.46
N PRO A 40 13.24 16.33 16.53
CA PRO A 40 13.54 17.56 17.29
C PRO A 40 14.95 17.63 17.88
N SER A 41 15.61 16.48 18.07
CA SER A 41 16.96 16.37 18.63
C SER A 41 18.07 16.80 17.66
N PHE A 42 17.79 16.87 16.34
CA PHE A 42 18.83 17.03 15.31
C PHE A 42 18.77 18.36 14.55
N VAL A 43 17.75 19.21 14.76
CA VAL A 43 17.46 20.29 13.79
C VAL A 43 17.69 21.70 14.33
N LYS A 44 18.52 22.45 13.58
CA LYS A 44 18.64 23.92 13.62
C LYS A 44 17.75 24.62 12.57
N ASP A 45 17.42 23.95 11.46
CA ASP A 45 16.59 24.47 10.35
C ASP A 45 15.48 23.49 9.90
N TYR A 46 14.29 23.59 10.51
CA TYR A 46 13.14 22.70 10.22
C TYR A 46 12.57 22.88 8.81
N ARG A 47 12.68 24.09 8.23
CA ARG A 47 12.05 24.43 6.95
C ARG A 47 12.68 23.70 5.77
N SER A 48 14.01 23.58 5.73
CA SER A 48 14.72 22.90 4.63
C SER A 48 14.43 21.41 4.64
N THR A 49 14.43 20.80 5.82
CA THR A 49 14.19 19.36 6.01
C THR A 49 12.76 18.97 5.63
N GLU A 50 11.75 19.73 6.05
CA GLU A 50 10.35 19.51 5.65
C GLU A 50 10.16 19.62 4.13
N GLY A 51 10.79 20.62 3.50
CA GLY A 51 10.76 20.79 2.05
C GLY A 51 11.38 19.59 1.32
N ALA A 52 12.49 19.07 1.83
CA ALA A 52 13.14 17.88 1.29
C ALA A 52 12.27 16.63 1.44
N ILE A 53 11.61 16.43 2.58
CA ILE A 53 10.65 15.33 2.80
C ILE A 53 9.50 15.39 1.79
N VAL A 54 8.91 16.57 1.58
CA VAL A 54 7.84 16.77 0.59
C VAL A 54 8.30 16.37 -0.80
N LEU A 55 9.51 16.75 -1.20
CA LEU A 55 10.07 16.40 -2.50
C LEU A 55 10.35 14.89 -2.61
N ALA A 56 10.90 14.27 -1.56
CA ALA A 56 11.20 12.84 -1.52
C ALA A 56 9.92 11.99 -1.54
N LEU A 57 8.86 12.38 -0.83
CA LEU A 57 7.53 11.74 -0.91
C LEU A 57 6.97 11.81 -2.33
N LYS A 58 6.96 13.00 -2.94
CA LYS A 58 6.49 13.17 -4.33
C LYS A 58 7.30 12.33 -5.31
N LEU A 59 8.62 12.25 -5.11
CA LEU A 59 9.51 11.41 -5.92
C LEU A 59 9.13 9.93 -5.77
N MET A 60 9.04 9.42 -4.54
CA MET A 60 8.72 8.02 -4.25
C MET A 60 7.41 7.59 -4.92
N PHE A 61 6.32 8.33 -4.69
CA PHE A 61 5.02 8.01 -5.29
C PHE A 61 5.04 8.13 -6.81
N LYS A 62 5.72 9.14 -7.37
CA LYS A 62 5.87 9.29 -8.82
C LYS A 62 6.63 8.11 -9.43
N MET A 63 7.76 7.72 -8.84
CA MET A 63 8.55 6.59 -9.34
C MET A 63 7.77 5.28 -9.21
N PHE A 64 6.98 5.13 -8.16
CA PHE A 64 6.19 3.93 -7.93
C PHE A 64 5.12 3.79 -9.01
N LEU A 65 4.40 4.87 -9.31
CA LEU A 65 3.42 4.89 -10.39
C LEU A 65 4.04 4.68 -11.77
N GLN A 66 5.21 5.27 -12.04
CA GLN A 66 5.92 5.10 -13.31
C GLN A 66 6.35 3.65 -13.53
N SER A 67 6.75 2.96 -12.48
CA SER A 67 7.21 1.56 -12.53
C SER A 67 6.08 0.54 -12.28
N LEU A 68 4.88 0.98 -11.91
CA LEU A 68 3.77 0.14 -11.46
C LEU A 68 3.43 -1.00 -12.43
N ASN A 69 3.30 -0.69 -13.73
CA ASN A 69 2.93 -1.70 -14.73
C ASN A 69 4.02 -2.77 -14.94
N HIS A 70 5.28 -2.39 -14.77
CA HIS A 70 6.41 -3.31 -14.89
C HIS A 70 6.57 -4.14 -13.61
N LEU A 71 6.44 -3.50 -12.45
CA LEU A 71 6.68 -4.14 -11.15
C LEU A 71 5.51 -4.97 -10.66
N SER A 72 4.28 -4.74 -11.13
CA SER A 72 3.11 -5.50 -10.66
C SER A 72 3.18 -7.00 -10.96
N GLN A 73 4.00 -7.40 -11.94
CA GLN A 73 4.24 -8.80 -12.28
C GLN A 73 5.35 -9.45 -11.45
N SER A 74 6.09 -8.64 -10.67
CA SER A 74 7.16 -9.07 -9.79
C SER A 74 6.63 -9.88 -8.61
N THR A 75 7.33 -10.94 -8.24
CA THR A 75 7.11 -11.63 -6.96
C THR A 75 7.40 -10.75 -5.74
N SER A 76 8.21 -9.70 -5.92
CA SER A 76 8.62 -8.76 -4.87
C SER A 76 7.70 -7.54 -4.77
N PHE A 77 6.70 -7.41 -5.65
CA PHE A 77 5.80 -6.26 -5.72
C PHE A 77 5.13 -5.98 -4.36
N CYS A 78 4.58 -7.01 -3.73
CA CYS A 78 3.88 -6.89 -2.46
C CYS A 78 4.80 -6.31 -1.37
N LYS A 79 6.05 -6.78 -1.31
CA LYS A 79 7.06 -6.28 -0.37
C LYS A 79 7.38 -4.80 -0.62
N LEU A 80 7.58 -4.43 -1.90
CA LEU A 80 7.85 -3.05 -2.28
C LEU A 80 6.70 -2.12 -1.88
N TRP A 81 5.46 -2.48 -2.22
CA TRP A 81 4.29 -1.70 -1.90
C TRP A 81 4.10 -1.51 -0.40
N LEU A 82 4.29 -2.58 0.39
CA LEU A 82 4.27 -2.48 1.85
C LEU A 82 5.41 -1.60 2.39
N GLY A 83 6.57 -1.58 1.73
CA GLY A 83 7.66 -0.63 2.02
C GLY A 83 7.23 0.83 1.83
N VAL A 84 6.58 1.14 0.70
CA VAL A 84 6.01 2.48 0.42
C VAL A 84 5.00 2.87 1.51
N LEU A 85 4.08 1.97 1.85
CA LEU A 85 3.07 2.21 2.88
C LEU A 85 3.67 2.39 4.27
N SER A 86 4.62 1.54 4.67
CA SER A 86 5.30 1.60 5.97
C SER A 86 6.05 2.92 6.15
N LEU A 87 6.76 3.36 5.10
CA LEU A 87 7.48 4.62 5.13
C LEU A 87 6.52 5.82 5.18
N THR A 88 5.42 5.76 4.44
CA THR A 88 4.35 6.77 4.49
C THR A 88 3.69 6.83 5.87
N GLU A 89 3.39 5.69 6.48
CA GLU A 89 2.86 5.59 7.85
C GLU A 89 3.81 6.23 8.87
N ARG A 90 5.12 6.00 8.71
CA ARG A 90 6.12 6.62 9.57
C ARG A 90 6.20 8.13 9.37
N CYS A 91 6.09 8.63 8.14
CA CYS A 91 6.00 10.07 7.88
C CYS A 91 4.83 10.71 8.65
N MET A 92 3.66 10.04 8.70
CA MET A 92 2.49 10.54 9.45
C MET A 92 2.71 10.60 10.97
N LYS A 93 3.62 9.79 11.51
CA LYS A 93 3.94 9.75 12.95
C LYS A 93 4.96 10.81 13.37
N VAL A 94 5.74 11.34 12.42
CA VAL A 94 6.74 12.36 12.73
C VAL A 94 6.04 13.69 13.04
N LYS A 95 6.37 14.27 14.19
CA LYS A 95 5.85 15.58 14.61
C LYS A 95 6.70 16.70 14.00
N PHE A 96 6.30 17.15 12.83
CA PHE A 96 6.88 18.32 12.17
C PHE A 96 6.56 19.61 12.95
N LYS A 97 7.52 20.53 13.05
CA LYS A 97 7.40 21.80 13.81
C LYS A 97 7.48 23.06 12.94
N GLY A 98 7.78 22.90 11.66
CA GLY A 98 7.85 23.98 10.69
C GLY A 98 6.51 24.25 10.00
N LYS A 99 6.55 25.15 9.03
CA LYS A 99 5.35 25.69 8.36
C LYS A 99 4.63 24.68 7.47
N LEU A 100 5.28 23.58 7.12
CA LEU A 100 4.68 22.54 6.27
C LEU A 100 4.09 21.39 7.08
N SER A 101 4.21 21.44 8.41
CA SER A 101 3.75 20.38 9.32
C SER A 101 2.31 19.93 9.06
N GLU A 102 1.38 20.87 8.90
CA GLU A 102 -0.03 20.56 8.64
C GLU A 102 -0.28 20.10 7.19
N LYS A 103 0.56 20.56 6.26
CA LYS A 103 0.41 20.26 4.82
C LYS A 103 0.97 18.89 4.42
N ILE A 104 1.91 18.35 5.20
CA ILE A 104 2.53 17.05 4.91
C ILE A 104 1.49 15.91 5.02
N PRO A 105 0.68 15.80 6.09
CA PRO A 105 -0.37 14.79 6.19
C PRO A 105 -1.42 14.87 5.05
N GLU A 106 -1.82 16.09 4.67
CA GLU A 106 -2.74 16.32 3.55
C GLU A 106 -2.14 15.82 2.23
N LEU A 107 -0.88 16.21 1.95
CA LEU A 107 -0.14 15.75 0.78
C LEU A 107 0.00 14.22 0.75
N ILE A 108 0.32 13.60 1.87
CA ILE A 108 0.45 12.15 2.00
C ILE A 108 -0.89 11.48 1.64
N SER A 109 -1.98 11.99 2.19
CA SER A 109 -3.32 11.46 1.94
C SER A 109 -3.71 11.59 0.47
N GLU A 110 -3.41 12.73 -0.17
CA GLU A 110 -3.65 12.96 -1.59
C GLU A 110 -2.81 12.03 -2.49
N LEU A 111 -1.51 11.92 -2.23
CA LEU A 111 -0.61 11.05 -3.00
C LEU A 111 -1.01 9.58 -2.88
N LEU A 112 -1.34 9.13 -1.67
CA LEU A 112 -1.79 7.77 -1.41
C LEU A 112 -3.14 7.51 -2.10
N LYS A 113 -4.10 8.43 -2.00
CA LYS A 113 -5.40 8.34 -2.68
C LYS A 113 -5.25 8.13 -4.19
N ASN A 114 -4.46 8.99 -4.82
CA ASN A 114 -4.21 8.92 -6.26
C ASN A 114 -3.54 7.60 -6.64
N THR A 115 -2.61 7.13 -5.82
CA THR A 115 -1.90 5.87 -6.07
C THR A 115 -2.82 4.66 -5.96
N LEU A 116 -3.63 4.58 -4.90
CA LEU A 116 -4.62 3.53 -4.71
C LEU A 116 -5.66 3.52 -5.84
N LEU A 117 -6.08 4.70 -6.30
CA LEU A 117 -7.02 4.82 -7.42
C LEU A 117 -6.41 4.26 -8.71
N VAL A 118 -5.16 4.61 -9.03
CA VAL A 118 -4.47 4.05 -10.19
C VAL A 118 -4.33 2.53 -10.06
N MET A 119 -3.92 2.02 -8.90
CA MET A 119 -3.81 0.58 -8.66
C MET A 119 -5.16 -0.14 -8.81
N LYS A 120 -6.26 0.47 -8.36
CA LYS A 120 -7.63 -0.03 -8.59
C LYS A 120 -7.95 -0.08 -10.08
N THR A 121 -7.75 1.01 -10.81
CA THR A 121 -8.07 1.08 -12.25
C THR A 121 -7.21 0.17 -13.10
N SER A 122 -5.97 -0.11 -12.68
CA SER A 122 -5.07 -1.07 -13.32
C SER A 122 -5.36 -2.52 -12.95
N GLY A 123 -6.35 -2.80 -12.09
CA GLY A 123 -6.70 -4.14 -11.63
C GLY A 123 -5.70 -4.76 -10.65
N ILE A 124 -4.71 -4.00 -10.17
CA ILE A 124 -3.68 -4.47 -9.22
C ILE A 124 -4.23 -4.47 -7.78
N LEU A 125 -5.14 -3.56 -7.47
CA LEU A 125 -5.79 -3.50 -6.16
C LEU A 125 -7.27 -3.88 -6.29
N GLY A 126 -7.59 -5.09 -5.83
CA GLY A 126 -8.96 -5.58 -5.77
C GLY A 126 -9.07 -6.75 -4.80
N PRO A 127 -10.26 -6.97 -4.22
CA PRO A 127 -10.49 -8.03 -3.22
C PRO A 127 -10.31 -9.44 -3.80
N SER A 128 -10.54 -9.64 -5.10
CA SER A 128 -10.38 -10.93 -5.79
C SER A 128 -9.15 -11.00 -6.70
N ASN A 129 -8.10 -10.18 -6.47
CA ASN A 129 -6.98 -10.07 -7.42
C ASN A 129 -6.03 -11.30 -7.37
N PRO A 130 -5.69 -11.91 -8.54
CA PRO A 130 -4.74 -13.04 -8.63
C PRO A 130 -3.29 -12.76 -8.18
N VAL A 131 -2.81 -11.51 -8.18
CA VAL A 131 -1.37 -11.19 -7.93
C VAL A 131 -0.96 -11.35 -6.46
N GLY A 132 -1.91 -11.32 -5.51
CA GLY A 132 -1.61 -11.45 -4.09
C GLY A 132 -2.76 -11.92 -3.21
N GLY A 133 -3.91 -12.23 -3.82
CA GLY A 133 -5.13 -12.70 -3.15
C GLY A 133 -5.60 -11.79 -2.00
N ASP A 134 -6.45 -12.37 -1.16
CA ASP A 134 -6.99 -11.77 0.06
C ASP A 134 -5.93 -11.14 0.98
N SER A 135 -4.72 -11.69 1.00
CA SER A 135 -3.63 -11.26 1.88
C SER A 135 -3.09 -9.88 1.49
N PHE A 136 -2.88 -9.64 0.20
CA PHE A 136 -2.39 -8.34 -0.30
C PHE A 136 -3.42 -7.23 -0.06
N TRP A 137 -4.69 -7.52 -0.34
CA TRP A 137 -5.80 -6.61 -0.08
C TRP A 137 -5.88 -6.22 1.40
N LYS A 138 -5.94 -7.22 2.30
CA LYS A 138 -6.01 -7.00 3.75
C LYS A 138 -4.81 -6.23 4.27
N SER A 139 -3.60 -6.59 3.85
CA SER A 139 -2.37 -5.92 4.27
C SER A 139 -2.32 -4.46 3.81
N THR A 140 -2.76 -4.18 2.59
CA THR A 140 -2.86 -2.80 2.08
C THR A 140 -3.78 -1.96 2.96
N TRP A 141 -5.00 -2.42 3.19
CA TRP A 141 -5.97 -1.66 3.98
C TRP A 141 -5.60 -1.55 5.47
N LEU A 142 -4.90 -2.54 6.02
CA LEU A 142 -4.36 -2.48 7.37
C LEU A 142 -3.41 -1.29 7.56
N HIS A 143 -2.54 -1.01 6.59
CA HIS A 143 -1.66 0.15 6.63
C HIS A 143 -2.37 1.44 6.25
N VAL A 144 -3.21 1.41 5.21
CA VAL A 144 -3.97 2.60 4.78
C VAL A 144 -4.84 3.13 5.91
N HIS A 145 -5.49 2.27 6.71
CA HIS A 145 -6.27 2.71 7.87
C HIS A 145 -5.45 3.41 8.95
N LYS A 146 -4.16 3.07 9.10
CA LYS A 146 -3.27 3.77 10.04
C LYS A 146 -2.85 5.15 9.51
N ILE A 147 -2.86 5.34 8.20
CA ILE A 147 -2.51 6.60 7.52
C ILE A 147 -3.74 7.50 7.43
N CYS A 148 -4.81 7.01 6.79
CA CYS A 148 -6.06 7.72 6.55
C CYS A 148 -7.25 6.72 6.53
N PRO A 149 -8.01 6.60 7.65
CA PRO A 149 -9.12 5.65 7.77
C PRO A 149 -10.26 5.84 6.76
N SER A 150 -10.56 7.08 6.35
CA SER A 150 -11.67 7.35 5.42
C SER A 150 -11.39 6.86 4.00
N LEU A 151 -10.11 6.60 3.68
CA LEU A 151 -9.68 6.41 2.31
C LEU A 151 -10.25 5.14 1.67
N GLN A 152 -10.47 4.07 2.45
CA GLN A 152 -11.08 2.85 1.92
C GLN A 152 -12.48 3.11 1.36
N THR A 153 -13.32 3.80 2.13
CA THR A 153 -14.70 4.13 1.72
C THR A 153 -14.75 5.11 0.55
N GLU A 154 -13.74 5.98 0.40
CA GLU A 154 -13.64 6.91 -0.73
C GLU A 154 -13.24 6.21 -2.03
N ILE A 155 -12.36 5.21 -1.98
CA ILE A 155 -11.89 4.48 -3.18
C ILE A 155 -12.86 3.34 -3.55
N PHE A 156 -13.47 2.70 -2.55
CA PHE A 156 -14.44 1.62 -2.73
C PHE A 156 -15.72 1.95 -1.94
N PRO A 157 -16.70 2.63 -2.58
CA PRO A 157 -18.00 2.89 -1.96
C PRO A 157 -18.66 1.57 -1.54
N THR A 158 -19.35 1.55 -0.40
CA THR A 158 -19.93 0.37 0.29
C THR A 158 -20.61 -0.65 -0.63
N ASN A 159 -21.23 -0.19 -1.72
CA ASN A 159 -21.91 -1.03 -2.71
C ASN A 159 -20.97 -2.02 -3.43
N GLU A 160 -19.68 -1.68 -3.59
CA GLU A 160 -18.65 -2.52 -4.22
C GLU A 160 -17.91 -3.41 -3.20
N ALA A 161 -17.80 -2.94 -1.95
CA ALA A 161 -17.13 -3.66 -0.87
C ALA A 161 -17.96 -4.86 -0.38
N GLU A 162 -19.28 -4.69 -0.21
CA GLU A 162 -20.18 -5.74 0.26
C GLU A 162 -20.37 -6.89 -0.76
N GLN A 163 -20.29 -6.61 -2.07
CA GLN A 163 -20.33 -7.65 -3.10
C GLN A 163 -19.09 -8.54 -3.06
N SER A 164 -17.96 -7.99 -2.62
CA SER A 164 -16.69 -8.70 -2.55
C SER A 164 -16.58 -9.59 -1.30
N GLU A 165 -17.17 -9.20 -0.17
CA GLU A 165 -17.26 -10.05 1.03
C GLU A 165 -18.29 -11.18 0.89
N LYS A 166 -19.43 -10.94 0.22
CA LYS A 166 -20.47 -11.95 0.01
C LYS A 166 -20.04 -13.10 -0.90
N GLN A 167 -19.15 -12.87 -1.88
CA GLN A 167 -18.57 -13.94 -2.72
C GLN A 167 -17.59 -14.85 -1.96
N HIS A 168 -16.95 -14.36 -0.89
CA HIS A 168 -15.95 -15.11 -0.13
C HIS A 168 -16.59 -16.07 0.89
N ILE A 169 -17.80 -15.77 1.40
CA ILE A 169 -18.53 -16.63 2.33
C ILE A 169 -19.21 -17.81 1.61
N ALA A 170 -19.62 -17.64 0.34
CA ALA A 170 -20.29 -18.68 -0.43
C ALA A 170 -19.35 -19.83 -0.89
N GLY A 171 -18.02 -19.64 -0.83
CA GLY A 171 -17.02 -20.64 -1.23
C GLY A 171 -16.70 -21.70 -0.17
N CYS A 172 -17.18 -21.55 1.06
CA CYS A 172 -16.97 -22.52 2.14
C CYS A 172 -18.33 -23.15 2.53
N SER A 173 -18.80 -24.09 1.70
CA SER A 173 -19.95 -24.92 2.08
C SER A 173 -19.53 -25.93 3.14
N PRO A 174 -20.26 -26.06 4.27
CA PRO A 174 -20.05 -27.17 5.18
C PRO A 174 -20.53 -28.46 4.52
N LEU A 175 -19.65 -29.46 4.48
CA LEU A 175 -19.96 -30.83 4.09
C LEU A 175 -21.20 -31.31 4.85
N ALA A 176 -22.18 -31.82 4.10
CA ALA A 176 -23.43 -32.35 4.61
C ALA A 176 -23.18 -33.48 5.62
N GLU A 177 -23.66 -33.31 6.86
CA GLU A 177 -23.79 -34.39 7.83
C GLU A 177 -24.88 -35.35 7.34
N GLY A 178 -24.46 -36.51 6.82
CA GLY A 178 -25.32 -37.65 6.55
C GLY A 178 -25.81 -38.25 7.86
N ASN A 179 -27.07 -37.99 8.18
CA ASN A 179 -27.78 -38.56 9.31
C ASN A 179 -28.07 -40.05 9.01
N VAL A 180 -27.32 -40.99 9.61
CA VAL A 180 -27.66 -42.42 9.60
C VAL A 180 -28.37 -42.75 10.91
N ILE A 181 -29.68 -42.95 10.77
CA ILE A 181 -30.62 -43.34 11.81
C ILE A 181 -30.25 -44.74 12.32
N VAL A 182 -29.90 -44.84 13.60
CA VAL A 182 -29.78 -46.10 14.34
C VAL A 182 -31.19 -46.65 14.58
N SER A 183 -31.48 -47.81 14.00
CA SER A 183 -32.71 -48.56 14.28
C SER A 183 -32.41 -49.65 15.32
N SER A 184 -32.93 -49.47 16.54
CA SER A 184 -33.01 -50.50 17.57
C SER A 184 -34.08 -51.53 17.19
N GLY A 185 -33.68 -52.79 17.01
CA GLY A 185 -34.57 -53.95 16.92
C GLY A 185 -34.39 -54.86 18.13
N ASN A 186 -35.46 -55.02 18.90
CA ASN A 186 -35.57 -55.79 20.14
C ASN A 186 -35.23 -57.29 20.01
N SER A 187 -34.70 -57.86 21.09
CA SER A 187 -34.83 -59.29 21.42
C SER A 187 -36.31 -59.68 21.63
N THR A 188 -36.73 -60.87 21.21
CA THR A 188 -36.94 -62.07 22.07
C THR A 188 -37.87 -63.05 21.34
N ALA A 189 -37.42 -64.31 21.17
CA ALA A 189 -38.13 -65.59 21.34
C ALA A 189 -37.40 -66.69 20.56
#